data_AF-A0A7J0DEW9-F1
#
_entry.id   AF-A0A7J0DEW9-F1
#
_cell.length_a   1.000
_cell.length_b   1.000
_cell.length_c   1.000
_cell.angle_alpha   90.00
_cell.angle_beta   90.00
_cell.angle_gamma   90.00
#
_symmetry.space_group_name_H-M   'P 1'
#
loop_
_entity.id
_entity.type
_entity.pdbx_description
1 polymer ?
#
loop_
_entity_poly.entity_id
_entity_poly.type
_entity_poly.pdbx_seq_one_letter_code
_entity_poly.pdbx_strand_id
1 'polypeptide(L)'
;MDSPNMKCLRLQKSTCGQKSALRWLGLRCSKHHEKRTFSVTIHKGEMVIDAFEDIQVTWQMICTETEKSSTDYSAANVERRSIELSFHNKNREKVLSSYLPYVLELSKAITEANTVVKLHSLGNCKGGVNLDHPSTFDTLAMDPKLKNDLVDDLNSSVRARAGTAAELSLYNKLRQSP
;
A
#
# COMPACT_ATOMS: atom_id res chain seq x y z
N MET A 1 4.77 27.20 -28.17
CA MET A 1 4.72 25.80 -28.64
C MET A 1 4.11 25.00 -27.51
N ASP A 2 2.97 24.38 -27.82
CA ASP A 2 1.83 24.14 -26.93
C ASP A 2 2.04 23.14 -25.79
N SER A 3 1.39 23.45 -24.66
CA SER A 3 1.24 22.62 -23.45
C SER A 3 0.19 21.49 -23.66
N PRO A 4 -0.06 20.60 -22.68
CA PRO A 4 0.76 19.48 -22.27
C PRO A 4 -0.06 18.17 -22.31
N ASN A 5 0.42 17.14 -23.00
CA ASN A 5 -0.28 15.85 -23.10
C ASN A 5 0.06 14.93 -21.91
N MET A 6 -0.22 15.40 -20.68
CA MET A 6 -0.02 14.64 -19.44
C MET A 6 -1.31 13.87 -19.11
N LYS A 7 -1.20 12.56 -18.89
CA LYS A 7 -2.32 11.71 -18.46
C LYS A 7 -2.18 11.40 -16.99
N CYS A 8 -3.31 11.38 -16.28
CA CYS A 8 -3.37 11.17 -14.85
C CYS A 8 -4.18 9.93 -14.47
N LEU A 9 -3.64 9.16 -13.52
CA LEU A 9 -4.29 8.01 -12.90
C LEU A 9 -4.61 8.37 -11.45
N ARG A 10 -5.86 8.18 -11.04
CA ARG A 10 -6.36 8.59 -9.73
C ARG A 10 -6.65 7.37 -8.85
N LEU A 11 -5.97 7.27 -7.71
CA LEU A 11 -6.22 6.24 -6.69
C LEU A 11 -6.82 6.88 -5.44
N GLN A 12 -7.98 6.41 -4.98
CA GLN A 12 -8.72 6.99 -3.83
C GLN A 12 -8.42 6.25 -2.53
N LYS A 13 -8.00 6.96 -1.47
CA LYS A 13 -7.99 6.45 -0.07
C LYS A 13 -8.12 7.62 0.91
N SER A 14 -8.83 7.44 2.03
CA SER A 14 -9.20 8.48 3.01
C SER A 14 -8.35 8.43 4.30
N THR A 15 -7.94 9.62 4.81
CA THR A 15 -7.87 10.09 6.23
C THR A 15 -6.96 11.33 6.40
N CYS A 16 -7.23 12.15 7.44
CA CYS A 16 -6.98 13.60 7.54
C CYS A 16 -6.07 14.07 8.70
N GLY A 17 -5.33 15.19 8.52
CA GLY A 17 -4.68 15.95 9.62
C GLY A 17 -3.64 17.03 9.21
N GLN A 18 -3.54 18.14 9.96
CA GLN A 18 -3.13 19.52 9.55
C GLN A 18 -1.63 19.95 9.45
N LYS A 19 -1.41 20.97 8.58
CA LYS A 19 -0.61 22.26 8.61
C LYS A 19 0.95 22.32 8.64
N SER A 20 1.42 23.35 7.90
CA SER A 20 2.70 24.12 7.83
C SER A 20 3.94 23.67 7.02
N ALA A 21 4.07 24.33 5.85
CA ALA A 21 5.18 25.12 5.25
C ALA A 21 6.57 24.53 4.85
N LEU A 22 6.82 24.71 3.54
CA LEU A 22 8.05 24.97 2.75
C LEU A 22 9.00 23.80 2.37
N ARG A 23 9.07 23.59 1.03
CA ARG A 23 10.29 23.57 0.17
C ARG A 23 10.47 22.27 -0.63
N TRP A 24 10.14 22.33 -1.94
CA TRP A 24 10.51 21.51 -3.12
C TRP A 24 10.61 19.96 -3.03
N LEU A 25 10.58 19.35 -1.85
CA LEU A 25 10.38 17.94 -1.59
C LEU A 25 9.44 17.84 -0.39
N GLY A 26 8.14 17.80 -0.68
CA GLY A 26 7.08 17.79 0.33
C GLY A 26 6.92 16.42 0.99
N LEU A 27 7.97 16.01 1.71
CA LEU A 27 7.99 14.78 2.49
C LEU A 27 8.23 15.17 3.95
N ARG A 28 7.22 14.97 4.79
CA ARG A 28 7.43 15.04 6.24
C ARG A 28 7.72 13.65 6.77
N CYS A 29 8.91 13.50 7.32
CA CYS A 29 9.30 12.34 8.10
C CYS A 29 8.89 12.58 9.55
N SER A 30 8.11 11.67 10.13
CA SER A 30 7.87 11.64 11.56
C SER A 30 8.38 10.32 12.14
N LYS A 31 9.00 10.39 13.32
CA LYS A 31 9.50 9.24 14.04
C LYS A 31 8.45 8.81 15.06
N HIS A 32 7.93 7.60 14.93
CA HIS A 32 7.04 7.05 15.94
C HIS A 32 7.88 6.58 17.13
N HIS A 33 7.59 7.01 18.36
CA HIS A 33 8.42 6.63 19.51
C HIS A 33 8.33 5.14 19.85
N GLU A 34 7.21 4.50 19.52
CA GLU A 34 6.93 3.08 19.82
C GLU A 34 7.31 2.12 18.67
N LYS A 35 7.54 2.63 17.45
CA LYS A 35 7.92 1.80 16.30
C LYS A 35 9.26 2.30 15.78
N ARG A 36 10.20 1.39 15.48
CA ARG A 36 11.48 1.74 14.83
C ARG A 36 11.32 2.16 13.35
N THR A 37 10.13 2.62 12.97
CA THR A 37 9.77 2.97 11.60
C THR A 37 9.49 4.46 11.51
N PHE A 38 10.04 5.08 10.47
CA PHE A 38 9.69 6.45 10.09
C PHE A 38 8.41 6.39 9.27
N SER A 39 7.43 7.23 9.60
CA SER A 39 6.30 7.46 8.71
C SER A 39 6.61 8.68 7.84
N VAL A 40 6.47 8.50 6.53
CA VAL A 40 6.66 9.56 5.55
C VAL A 40 5.31 9.87 4.94
N THR A 41 4.86 11.12 5.06
CA THR A 41 3.55 11.56 4.57
C THR A 41 3.72 12.68 3.55
N ILE A 42 3.01 12.56 2.42
CA ILE A 42 2.88 13.58 1.38
C ILE A 42 1.67 14.46 1.74
N HIS A 43 1.82 15.77 1.83
CA HIS A 43 0.69 16.67 2.12
C HIS A 43 -0.10 17.04 0.86
N LYS A 44 -1.33 17.57 1.05
CA LYS A 44 -2.15 18.17 -0.01
C LYS A 44 -1.33 19.17 -0.83
N GLY A 45 -1.25 18.94 -2.14
CA GLY A 45 -0.56 19.80 -3.10
C GLY A 45 0.95 19.52 -3.23
N GLU A 46 1.52 18.66 -2.39
CA GLU A 46 2.93 18.29 -2.47
C GLU A 46 3.17 17.21 -3.54
N MET A 47 4.31 17.33 -4.21
CA MET A 47 4.74 16.45 -5.29
C MET A 47 6.02 15.72 -4.91
N VAL A 48 6.10 14.45 -5.30
CA VAL A 48 7.29 13.61 -5.19
C VAL A 48 7.71 13.23 -6.59
N ILE A 49 8.95 13.55 -6.95
CA ILE A 49 9.54 13.18 -8.24
C ILE A 49 10.32 11.89 -8.04
N ASP A 50 10.01 10.89 -8.84
CA ASP A 50 10.70 9.61 -8.91
C ASP A 50 11.32 9.43 -10.30
N ALA A 51 12.39 8.62 -10.38
CA ALA A 51 13.09 8.32 -11.61
C ALA A 51 13.20 6.80 -11.76
N PHE A 52 12.61 6.28 -12.83
CA PHE A 52 12.59 4.85 -13.15
C PHE A 52 13.07 4.64 -14.58
N GLU A 53 14.23 4.00 -14.76
CA GLU A 53 14.80 3.73 -16.10
C GLU A 53 14.80 4.97 -17.02
N ASP A 54 15.32 6.09 -16.51
CA ASP A 54 15.34 7.41 -17.19
C ASP A 54 13.96 8.04 -17.47
N ILE A 55 12.89 7.46 -16.92
CA ILE A 55 11.55 8.04 -16.94
C ILE A 55 11.34 8.81 -15.64
N GLN A 56 11.12 10.11 -15.78
CA GLN A 56 10.67 10.94 -14.68
C GLN A 56 9.16 10.73 -14.45
N VAL A 57 8.80 10.37 -13.22
CA VAL A 57 7.43 10.14 -12.80
C VAL A 57 7.12 11.00 -11.58
N THR A 58 5.98 11.67 -11.57
CA THR A 58 5.60 12.58 -10.48
C THR A 58 4.35 12.07 -9.77
N TRP A 59 4.47 11.86 -8.46
CA TRP A 59 3.36 11.54 -7.57
C TRP A 59 2.86 12.81 -6.88
N GLN A 60 1.54 13.02 -6.83
CA GLN A 60 0.95 14.15 -6.12
C GLN A 60 -0.24 13.71 -5.27
N MET A 61 -0.37 14.25 -4.06
CA MET A 61 -1.59 14.11 -3.27
C MET A 61 -2.58 15.23 -3.58
N ILE A 62 -3.72 14.86 -4.15
CA ILE A 62 -4.84 15.76 -4.43
C ILE A 62 -5.92 15.55 -3.36
N CYS A 63 -6.40 16.64 -2.78
CA CYS A 63 -7.53 16.61 -1.85
C CYS A 63 -8.63 17.54 -2.39
N THR A 64 -9.75 16.97 -2.84
CA THR A 64 -10.92 17.72 -3.28
C THR A 64 -11.92 17.81 -2.14
N GLU A 65 -12.28 19.03 -1.78
CA GLU A 65 -13.40 19.28 -0.87
C GLU A 65 -14.69 19.21 -1.70
N THR A 66 -15.67 18.45 -1.23
CA THR A 66 -16.96 18.37 -1.92
C THR A 66 -17.77 19.56 -1.46
N GLU A 67 -17.99 20.55 -2.33
CA GLU A 67 -18.86 21.69 -2.02
C GLU A 67 -20.30 21.20 -1.81
N LYS A 68 -20.94 21.69 -0.74
CA LYS A 68 -22.31 21.34 -0.36
C LYS A 68 -23.31 21.92 -1.36
N SER A 69 -24.37 21.18 -1.69
CA SER A 69 -25.66 21.84 -1.97
C SER A 69 -26.29 22.22 -0.63
N SER A 70 -26.92 23.38 -0.57
CA SER A 70 -27.21 24.16 0.64
C SER A 70 -28.28 23.60 1.59
N THR A 71 -28.61 22.30 1.58
CA THR A 71 -29.82 21.80 2.25
C THR A 71 -29.59 20.81 3.39
N ASP A 72 -28.40 20.21 3.55
CA ASP A 72 -28.20 19.15 4.55
C ASP A 72 -27.27 19.54 5.69
N TYR A 73 -27.85 19.88 6.85
CA TYR A 73 -27.16 20.23 8.11
C TYR A 73 -26.45 19.04 8.80
N SER A 74 -26.46 17.84 8.21
CA SER A 74 -25.97 16.58 8.82
C SER A 74 -24.77 15.94 8.11
N ALA A 75 -24.43 16.36 6.89
CA ALA A 75 -23.31 15.78 6.15
C ALA A 75 -21.97 16.40 6.59
N ALA A 76 -21.23 15.67 7.42
CA ALA A 76 -19.83 15.98 7.72
C ALA A 76 -19.02 16.11 6.42
N ASN A 77 -18.12 17.10 6.33
CA ASN A 77 -17.29 17.34 5.16
C ASN A 77 -16.48 16.09 4.80
N VAL A 78 -16.83 15.40 3.71
CA VAL A 78 -16.05 14.27 3.20
C VAL A 78 -14.96 14.81 2.30
N GLU A 79 -13.78 15.04 2.89
CA GLU A 79 -12.57 15.33 2.14
C GLU A 79 -12.14 14.08 1.37
N ARG A 80 -12.23 14.13 0.03
CA ARG A 80 -11.75 13.04 -0.83
C ARG A 80 -10.27 13.25 -1.13
N ARG A 81 -9.44 12.34 -0.64
CA ARG A 81 -8.01 12.27 -0.96
C ARG A 81 -7.77 11.27 -2.07
N SER A 82 -6.95 11.66 -3.04
CA SER A 82 -6.45 10.78 -4.07
C SER A 82 -4.99 11.04 -4.35
N ILE A 83 -4.28 9.99 -4.76
CA ILE A 83 -2.92 10.09 -5.27
C ILE A 83 -2.99 10.07 -6.79
N GLU A 84 -2.32 11.04 -7.41
CA GLU A 84 -2.27 11.22 -8.85
C GLU A 84 -0.85 10.98 -9.35
N LEU A 85 -0.74 10.15 -10.39
CA LEU A 85 0.52 9.85 -11.07
C LEU A 85 0.58 10.60 -12.39
N SER A 86 1.63 11.39 -12.58
CA SER A 86 1.89 12.21 -13.76
C SER A 86 3.19 11.77 -14.45
N PHE A 87 3.12 11.54 -15.76
CA PHE A 87 4.26 11.15 -16.59
C PHE A 87 4.04 11.58 -18.04
N HIS A 88 5.11 11.58 -18.83
CA HIS A 88 5.03 11.91 -20.25
C HIS A 88 4.31 10.81 -21.03
N ASN A 89 3.31 11.14 -21.87
CA ASN A 89 2.47 10.15 -22.58
C ASN A 89 3.26 9.15 -23.45
N LYS A 90 4.44 9.54 -23.96
CA LYS A 90 5.37 8.62 -24.68
C LYS A 90 5.74 7.38 -23.84
N ASN A 91 5.72 7.50 -22.52
CA ASN A 91 6.22 6.47 -21.61
C ASN A 91 5.06 5.69 -20.96
N ARG A 92 3.83 5.91 -21.43
CA ARG A 92 2.60 5.34 -20.84
C ARG A 92 2.65 3.83 -20.73
N GLU A 93 3.08 3.15 -21.79
CA GLU A 93 3.11 1.69 -21.81
C GLU A 93 4.05 1.17 -20.74
N LYS A 94 5.30 1.64 -20.72
CA LYS A 94 6.31 1.28 -19.70
C LYS A 94 5.87 1.60 -18.27
N VAL A 95 5.23 2.75 -18.05
CA VAL A 95 4.77 3.12 -16.71
C VAL A 95 3.69 2.14 -16.22
N LEU A 96 2.76 1.74 -17.09
CA LEU A 96 1.70 0.81 -16.73
C LEU A 96 2.18 -0.64 -16.64
N SER A 97 3.09 -1.08 -17.51
CA SER A 97 3.52 -2.47 -17.59
C SER A 97 4.70 -2.83 -16.70
N SER A 98 5.56 -1.86 -16.34
CA SER A 98 6.80 -2.10 -15.58
C SER A 98 6.83 -1.32 -14.27
N TYR A 99 6.64 0.00 -14.32
CA TYR A 99 6.79 0.85 -13.13
C TYR A 99 5.73 0.59 -12.05
N LEU A 100 4.45 0.58 -12.42
CA LEU A 100 3.38 0.32 -11.45
C LEU A 100 3.47 -1.08 -10.82
N PRO A 101 3.70 -2.17 -11.58
CA PRO A 101 3.96 -3.48 -10.99
C PRO A 101 5.16 -3.48 -10.03
N TYR A 102 6.26 -2.83 -10.41
CA TYR A 102 7.43 -2.68 -9.55
C TYR A 102 7.10 -1.98 -8.22
N VAL A 103 6.38 -0.84 -8.27
CA VAL A 103 5.94 -0.13 -7.06
C VAL A 103 5.03 -1.00 -6.18
N LEU A 104 4.13 -1.79 -6.80
CA LEU A 104 3.26 -2.71 -6.08
C LEU A 104 4.06 -3.81 -5.38
N GLU A 105 5.00 -4.43 -6.08
CA GLU A 105 5.88 -5.47 -5.54
C GLU A 105 6.73 -4.93 -4.37
N LEU A 106 7.34 -3.75 -4.54
CA LEU A 106 8.05 -3.07 -3.47
C LEU A 106 7.15 -2.79 -2.26
N SER A 107 5.94 -2.28 -2.49
CA SER A 107 5.01 -1.98 -1.39
C SER A 107 4.62 -3.23 -0.62
N LYS A 108 4.48 -4.36 -1.32
CA LYS A 108 4.21 -5.67 -0.73
C LYS A 108 5.40 -6.15 0.10
N ALA A 109 6.61 -6.11 -0.46
CA ALA A 109 7.83 -6.48 0.25
C ALA A 109 8.07 -5.64 1.50
N ILE A 110 7.84 -4.31 1.41
CA ILE A 110 7.92 -3.41 2.57
C ILE A 110 6.86 -3.76 3.61
N THR A 111 5.64 -4.07 3.18
CA THR A 111 4.56 -4.46 4.11
C THR A 111 4.89 -5.78 4.80
N GLU A 112 5.38 -6.78 4.07
CA GLU A 112 5.79 -8.09 4.60
C GLU A 112 6.97 -7.97 5.56
N ALA A 113 7.96 -7.12 5.23
CA ALA A 113 9.09 -6.84 6.11
C ALA A 113 8.68 -6.10 7.40
N ASN A 114 7.63 -5.27 7.33
CA ASN A 114 7.13 -4.49 8.49
C ASN A 114 5.95 -5.15 9.20
N THR A 115 5.43 -6.29 8.72
CA THR A 115 4.33 -6.99 9.39
C THR A 115 4.81 -7.62 10.69
N VAL A 116 4.42 -7.01 11.80
CA VAL A 116 4.60 -7.56 13.14
C VAL A 116 3.46 -8.54 13.43
N VAL A 117 3.78 -9.70 13.99
CA VAL A 117 2.77 -10.67 14.45
C VAL A 117 1.96 -10.02 15.57
N LYS A 118 0.63 -10.09 15.51
CA LYS A 118 -0.26 -9.51 16.53
C LYS A 118 -1.06 -10.60 17.22
N LEU A 119 -1.11 -10.55 18.56
CA LEU A 119 -2.11 -11.32 19.31
C LEU A 119 -3.43 -10.58 19.30
N HIS A 120 -4.47 -11.29 18.89
CA HIS A 120 -5.85 -10.84 19.03
C HIS A 120 -6.50 -11.64 20.15
N SER A 121 -7.03 -10.95 21.16
CA SER A 121 -7.80 -11.58 22.22
C SER A 121 -9.26 -11.68 21.79
N LEU A 122 -9.93 -12.79 22.14
CA LEU A 122 -11.34 -12.98 21.85
C LEU A 122 -12.18 -12.19 22.86
N GLY A 123 -12.46 -10.93 22.52
CA GLY A 123 -13.25 -10.00 23.33
C GLY A 123 -13.46 -8.69 22.59
N ASN A 124 -14.44 -7.88 23.01
CA ASN A 124 -14.83 -6.64 22.34
C ASN A 124 -13.74 -5.53 22.39
N CYS A 125 -12.52 -5.86 22.79
CA CYS A 125 -11.34 -5.00 22.74
C CYS A 125 -10.81 -4.93 21.31
N LYS A 126 -11.19 -3.87 20.59
CA LYS A 126 -10.65 -3.54 19.27
C LYS A 126 -9.19 -3.13 19.40
N GLY A 127 -8.28 -4.09 19.31
CA GLY A 127 -6.84 -3.82 19.26
C GLY A 127 -6.03 -5.09 19.48
N GLY A 128 -5.31 -5.53 18.45
CA GLY A 128 -4.30 -6.58 18.62
C GLY A 128 -3.04 -6.01 19.25
N VAL A 129 -2.39 -6.77 20.13
CA VAL A 129 -1.10 -6.40 20.73
C VAL A 129 0.05 -6.96 19.90
N ASN A 130 1.12 -6.19 19.69
CA ASN A 130 2.28 -6.65 18.94
C ASN A 130 3.04 -7.73 19.73
N LEU A 131 3.48 -8.78 19.05
CA LEU A 131 4.35 -9.82 19.58
C LEU A 131 5.79 -9.54 19.20
N ASP A 132 6.51 -8.88 20.09
CA ASP A 132 7.94 -8.63 19.95
C ASP A 132 8.72 -9.67 20.75
N HIS A 133 8.70 -10.93 20.29
CA HIS A 133 9.44 -12.02 20.92
C HIS A 133 10.56 -12.54 20.00
N PRO A 134 11.80 -12.72 20.50
CA PRO A 134 12.93 -13.16 19.68
C PRO A 134 12.88 -14.67 19.33
N SER A 135 11.98 -15.45 19.95
CA SER A 135 11.84 -16.87 19.61
C SER A 135 11.18 -17.06 18.26
N THR A 136 11.82 -17.86 17.43
CA THR A 136 11.25 -18.40 16.20
C THR A 136 10.72 -19.82 16.44
N PHE A 137 10.14 -20.45 15.42
CA PHE A 137 9.77 -21.87 15.48
C PHE A 137 11.01 -22.78 15.61
N ASP A 138 12.18 -22.30 15.20
CA ASP A 138 13.43 -23.06 15.30
C ASP A 138 13.98 -23.14 16.72
N THR A 139 13.76 -22.10 17.53
CA THR A 139 14.17 -22.08 18.93
C THR A 139 13.17 -22.78 19.86
N LEU A 140 12.07 -23.31 19.30
CA LEU A 140 11.07 -24.07 20.04
C LEU A 140 11.61 -25.49 20.32
N ALA A 141 11.70 -25.86 21.60
CA ALA A 141 12.16 -27.17 22.03
C ALA A 141 11.08 -28.24 21.74
N MET A 142 11.21 -28.91 20.60
CA MET A 142 10.35 -30.03 20.14
C MET A 142 11.21 -31.12 19.51
N ASP A 143 10.64 -32.31 19.35
CA ASP A 143 11.28 -33.38 18.58
C ASP A 143 11.48 -32.92 17.11
N PRO A 144 12.69 -33.06 16.52
CA PRO A 144 12.98 -32.57 15.18
C PRO A 144 12.10 -33.17 14.09
N LYS A 145 11.70 -34.44 14.24
CA LYS A 145 10.85 -35.11 13.25
C LYS A 145 9.44 -34.53 13.29
N LEU A 146 8.85 -34.41 14.49
CA LEU A 146 7.54 -33.78 14.66
C LEU A 146 7.54 -32.32 14.20
N LYS A 147 8.64 -31.59 14.45
CA LYS A 147 8.81 -30.20 14.01
C LYS A 147 8.73 -30.09 12.48
N ASN A 148 9.44 -30.96 11.77
CA ASN A 148 9.46 -30.96 10.31
C ASN A 148 8.11 -31.37 9.72
N ASP A 149 7.49 -32.43 10.26
CA ASP A 149 6.17 -32.89 9.80
C ASP A 149 5.12 -31.78 9.90
N LEU A 150 5.15 -30.98 10.99
CA LEU A 150 4.23 -29.86 11.18
C LEU A 150 4.50 -28.71 10.20
N VAL A 151 5.77 -28.37 9.94
CA VAL A 151 6.14 -27.35 8.95
C VAL A 151 5.70 -27.77 7.54
N ASP A 152 5.88 -29.04 7.19
CA ASP A 152 5.49 -29.55 5.88
C ASP A 152 3.98 -29.54 5.69
N ASP A 153 3.20 -29.90 6.72
CA ASP A 153 1.74 -29.84 6.70
C ASP A 153 1.24 -28.38 6.53
N LEU A 154 1.80 -27.44 7.30
CA LEU A 154 1.48 -26.02 7.17
C LEU A 154 1.81 -25.50 5.77
N ASN A 155 2.97 -25.85 5.24
CA ASN A 155 3.38 -25.48 3.89
C ASN A 155 2.46 -26.08 2.83
N SER A 156 2.00 -27.33 3.02
CA SER A 156 1.04 -27.98 2.12
C SER A 156 -0.30 -27.23 2.10
N SER A 157 -0.78 -26.81 3.27
CA SER A 157 -2.02 -26.04 3.44
C SER A 157 -1.96 -24.64 2.82
N VAL A 158 -0.78 -24.02 2.81
CA VAL A 158 -0.57 -22.73 2.11
C VAL A 158 -0.55 -22.94 0.59
N ARG A 159 0.19 -23.95 0.10
CA ARG A 159 0.26 -24.28 -1.33
C ARG A 159 -1.10 -24.64 -1.91
N ALA A 160 -1.91 -25.42 -1.18
CA ALA A 160 -3.26 -25.78 -1.59
C ALA A 160 -4.15 -24.55 -1.82
N ARG A 161 -4.05 -23.54 -0.95
CA ARG A 161 -4.78 -22.26 -1.09
C ARG A 161 -4.26 -21.39 -2.22
N ALA A 162 -2.95 -21.42 -2.50
CA ALA A 162 -2.39 -20.69 -3.64
C ALA A 162 -2.81 -21.31 -4.98
N GLY A 163 -2.92 -22.63 -5.05
CA GLY A 163 -3.39 -23.36 -6.23
C GLY A 163 -4.83 -22.97 -6.62
N THR A 164 -5.75 -22.94 -5.66
CA THR A 164 -7.15 -22.55 -5.91
C THR A 164 -7.28 -21.08 -6.36
N ALA A 165 -6.47 -20.18 -5.81
CA ALA A 165 -6.44 -18.78 -6.24
C ALA A 165 -5.88 -18.61 -7.66
N ALA A 166 -4.85 -19.37 -8.03
CA ALA A 166 -4.29 -19.37 -9.38
C ALA A 166 -5.26 -19.96 -10.41
N GLU A 167 -6.00 -21.01 -10.05
CA GLU A 167 -7.02 -21.64 -10.89
C GLU A 167 -8.22 -20.71 -11.13
N LEU A 168 -8.66 -19.97 -10.10
CA LEU A 168 -9.68 -18.91 -10.23
C LEU A 168 -9.20 -17.70 -11.06
N SER A 169 -7.91 -17.37 -10.98
CA SER A 169 -7.30 -16.33 -11.82
C SER A 169 -7.26 -16.76 -13.28
N LEU A 170 -6.89 -18.01 -13.58
CA LEU A 170 -6.90 -18.58 -14.92
C LEU A 170 -8.34 -18.63 -15.50
N TYR A 171 -9.31 -19.08 -14.69
CA TYR A 171 -10.72 -19.12 -15.09
C TYR A 171 -11.28 -17.73 -15.43
N ASN A 172 -11.00 -16.71 -14.61
CA ASN A 172 -11.41 -15.33 -14.91
C ASN A 172 -10.71 -14.75 -16.14
N LYS A 173 -9.45 -15.14 -16.40
CA LYS A 173 -8.69 -14.71 -17.58
C LYS A 173 -9.20 -15.35 -18.86
N LEU A 174 -9.59 -16.62 -18.83
CA LEU A 174 -10.21 -17.33 -19.96
C LEU A 174 -11.62 -16.79 -20.25
N ARG A 175 -12.36 -16.37 -19.22
CA ARG A 175 -13.70 -15.77 -19.37
C ARG A 175 -13.70 -14.35 -19.96
N GLN A 176 -12.57 -13.64 -19.88
CA GLN A 176 -12.40 -12.29 -20.44
C GLN A 176 -11.63 -12.27 -21.78
N SER A 177 -11.30 -13.44 -22.34
CA SER A 177 -10.75 -13.52 -23.69
C SER A 177 -11.89 -13.34 -24.71
N PRO A 178 -11.68 -12.58 -25.81
CA PRO A 178 -12.72 -12.34 -26.83
C PRO A 178 -13.25 -13.61 -27.48
#